data_AF-A0AAV9NBX2-F1
#
_entry.id   AF-A0AAV9NBX2-F1
#
_cell.length_a   1.000
_cell.length_b   1.000
_cell.length_c   1.000
_cell.angle_alpha   90.00
_cell.angle_beta   90.00
_cell.angle_gamma   90.00
#
_symmetry.space_group_name_H-M   'P 1'
#
loop_
_entity.id
_entity.type
_entity.pdbx_description
1 polymer ?
#
loop_
_entity_poly.entity_id
_entity_poly.type
_entity_poly.pdbx_seq_one_letter_code
_entity_poly.pdbx_strand_id
1 'polypeptide(L)'
;MSFLSRILVLVGVLSLLHAAYSAHEFSTMSTKLHKNPTLPLDIKLETLISILLSSFGLVLGSDPLKPVSWNAWAGKLEKDGGLNPFRGLEERVSFMDIRAQRKEFADWARQNASRS
;
A
#
# COMPACT_ATOMS: atom_id res chain seq x y z
N MET A 1 -1.48 2.02 5.40
CA MET A 1 -1.14 1.37 6.70
C MET A 1 -2.03 1.86 7.83
N SER A 2 -2.93 1.01 8.33
CA SER A 2 -3.73 1.28 9.53
C SER A 2 -2.84 1.48 10.77
N PHE A 3 -3.31 2.23 11.77
CA PHE A 3 -2.60 2.41 13.04
C PHE A 3 -2.27 1.07 13.71
N LEU A 4 -3.22 0.14 13.68
CA LEU A 4 -3.06 -1.22 14.22
C LEU A 4 -1.98 -2.02 13.49
N SER A 5 -1.89 -1.91 12.17
CA SER A 5 -0.87 -2.60 11.39
C SER A 5 0.53 -2.10 11.74
N ARG A 6 0.68 -0.79 11.99
CA ARG A 6 1.96 -0.20 12.40
C ARG A 6 2.41 -0.68 13.77
N ILE A 7 1.50 -0.78 14.74
CA ILE A 7 1.80 -1.32 16.07
C ILE A 7 2.23 -2.77 15.96
N LEU A 8 1.51 -3.59 15.20
CA LEU A 8 1.85 -5.00 14.99
C LEU A 8 3.24 -5.18 14.39
N VAL A 9 3.59 -4.40 13.37
CA VAL A 9 4.94 -4.40 12.78
C VAL A 9 5.98 -3.95 13.79
N LEU A 10 5.72 -2.87 14.54
CA LEU A 10 6.67 -2.34 15.52
C LEU A 10 6.96 -3.36 16.63
N VAL A 11 5.91 -3.97 17.20
CA VAL A 11 6.06 -5.01 18.22
C VAL A 11 6.78 -6.22 17.64
N GLY A 12 6.40 -6.68 16.44
CA GLY A 12 7.05 -7.82 15.79
C GLY A 12 8.53 -7.60 15.53
N VAL A 13 8.93 -6.41 15.06
CA VAL A 13 10.33 -6.08 14.79
C VAL A 13 11.13 -5.93 16.09
N LEU A 14 10.57 -5.29 17.13
CA LEU A 14 11.24 -5.17 18.42
C LEU A 14 11.44 -6.55 19.07
N SER A 15 10.44 -7.42 19.04
CA SER A 15 10.57 -8.80 19.55
C SER A 15 11.58 -9.61 18.73
N LEU A 16 11.65 -9.40 17.40
CA LEU A 16 12.65 -10.06 16.56
C LEU A 16 14.08 -9.60 16.91
N LEU A 17 14.28 -8.30 17.15
CA LEU A 17 15.57 -7.76 17.60
C LEU A 17 15.96 -8.31 18.98
N HIS A 18 14.99 -8.42 19.90
CA HIS A 18 15.22 -9.03 21.20
C HIS A 18 15.69 -10.48 21.06
N ALA A 19 14.97 -11.31 20.30
CA ALA A 19 15.32 -12.70 20.10
C ALA A 19 16.67 -12.87 19.37
N ALA A 20 16.98 -11.98 18.43
CA ALA A 20 18.29 -11.96 17.76
C ALA A 20 19.43 -11.63 18.73
N TYR A 21 19.22 -10.68 19.65
CA TYR A 21 20.18 -10.35 20.69
C TYR A 21 20.37 -11.53 21.67
N SER A 22 19.28 -12.19 22.09
CA SER A 22 19.33 -13.40 22.93
C SER A 22 20.11 -14.54 22.24
N ALA A 23 19.90 -14.74 20.94
CA ALA A 23 20.65 -15.72 20.16
C ALA A 23 22.14 -15.37 20.06
N HIS A 24 22.48 -14.08 19.92
CA HIS A 24 23.86 -13.59 19.91
C HIS A 24 24.56 -13.83 21.26
N GLU A 25 23.91 -13.50 22.39
CA GLU A 25 24.46 -13.78 23.72
C GLU A 25 24.67 -15.27 23.94
N PHE A 26 23.69 -16.10 23.58
CA PHE A 26 23.80 -17.55 23.66
C PHE A 26 24.96 -18.09 22.83
N SER A 27 25.11 -17.63 21.58
CA SER A 27 26.21 -18.04 20.71
C SER A 27 27.56 -17.58 21.28
N THR A 28 27.64 -16.34 21.78
CA THR A 28 28.87 -15.80 22.36
C THR A 28 29.31 -16.60 23.58
N MET A 29 28.37 -16.97 24.47
CA MET A 29 28.65 -17.81 25.63
C MET A 29 29.02 -19.24 25.24
N SER A 30 28.31 -19.82 24.30
CA SER A 30 28.58 -21.15 23.71
C SER A 30 30.03 -21.24 23.20
N THR A 31 30.47 -20.26 22.39
CA THR A 31 31.84 -20.16 21.90
C THR A 31 32.86 -19.99 23.02
N LYS A 32 32.62 -19.08 23.99
CA LYS A 32 33.53 -18.87 25.13
C LYS A 32 33.73 -20.12 25.98
N LEU A 33 32.66 -20.89 26.19
CA LEU A 33 32.68 -22.13 26.99
C LEU A 33 33.17 -23.35 26.20
N HIS A 34 33.45 -23.23 24.89
CA HIS A 34 33.78 -24.35 23.99
C HIS A 34 32.75 -25.49 24.05
N LYS A 35 31.49 -25.17 24.35
CA LYS A 35 30.37 -26.12 24.35
C LYS A 35 29.48 -25.77 23.19
N ASN A 36 28.93 -26.77 22.51
CA ASN A 36 27.96 -26.58 21.42
C ASN A 36 26.56 -27.05 21.86
N PRO A 37 25.92 -26.38 22.83
CA PRO A 37 24.54 -26.69 23.20
C PRO A 37 23.59 -26.35 22.06
N THR A 38 22.49 -27.09 21.98
CA THR A 38 21.40 -26.78 21.06
C THR A 38 20.70 -25.48 21.49
N LEU A 39 20.24 -24.70 20.51
CA LEU A 39 19.56 -23.43 20.79
C LEU A 39 18.29 -23.68 21.65
N PRO A 40 18.10 -22.90 22.74
CA PRO A 40 16.92 -23.01 23.60
C PRO A 40 15.62 -22.89 22.82
N LEU A 41 14.60 -23.60 23.29
CA LEU A 41 13.28 -23.59 22.65
C LEU A 41 12.61 -22.21 22.73
N ASP A 42 12.87 -21.45 23.77
CA ASP A 42 12.35 -20.10 23.98
C ASP A 42 12.71 -19.16 22.81
N ILE A 43 14.01 -19.02 22.51
CA ILE A 43 14.52 -18.21 21.39
C ILE A 43 13.91 -18.65 20.04
N LYS A 44 13.70 -19.96 19.85
CA LYS A 44 13.06 -20.48 18.61
C LYS A 44 11.60 -20.04 18.51
N LEU A 45 10.85 -20.10 19.61
CA LEU A 45 9.46 -19.67 19.61
C LEU A 45 9.34 -18.15 19.47
N GLU A 46 10.15 -17.37 20.19
CA GLU A 46 10.17 -15.91 20.09
C GLU A 46 10.46 -15.44 18.66
N THR A 47 11.46 -16.03 17.99
CA THR A 47 11.78 -15.69 16.60
C THR A 47 10.65 -16.05 15.64
N LEU A 48 10.07 -17.26 15.74
CA LEU A 48 8.94 -17.68 14.91
C LEU A 48 7.72 -16.78 15.09
N ILE A 49 7.35 -16.48 16.34
CA ILE A 49 6.21 -15.60 16.65
C ILE A 49 6.48 -14.19 16.15
N SER A 50 7.69 -13.66 16.32
CA SER A 50 8.06 -12.32 15.88
C SER A 50 8.01 -12.16 14.36
N ILE A 51 8.47 -13.18 13.61
CA ILE A 51 8.40 -13.21 12.15
C ILE A 51 6.94 -13.28 11.69
N LEU A 52 6.13 -14.15 12.30
CA LEU A 52 4.71 -14.26 11.97
C LEU A 52 3.97 -12.94 12.24
N LEU A 53 4.19 -12.32 13.39
CA LEU A 53 3.56 -11.06 13.79
C LEU A 53 3.97 -9.92 12.86
N SER A 54 5.25 -9.82 12.51
CA SER A 54 5.77 -8.80 11.58
C SER A 54 5.18 -8.98 10.18
N SER A 55 5.18 -10.23 9.68
CA SER A 55 4.63 -10.55 8.36
C SER A 55 3.12 -10.24 8.31
N PHE A 56 2.38 -10.62 9.34
CA PHE A 56 0.96 -10.34 9.44
C PHE A 56 0.67 -8.83 9.51
N GLY A 57 1.44 -8.09 10.31
CA GLY A 57 1.35 -6.63 10.39
C GLY A 57 1.64 -5.95 9.05
N LEU A 58 2.65 -6.42 8.30
CA LEU A 58 2.97 -5.89 6.97
C LEU A 58 1.86 -6.16 5.96
N VAL A 59 1.32 -7.39 5.94
CA VAL A 59 0.21 -7.77 5.05
C VAL A 59 -1.03 -6.94 5.35
N LEU A 60 -1.43 -6.80 6.62
CA LEU A 60 -2.56 -5.94 7.01
C LEU A 60 -2.31 -4.46 6.73
N GLY A 61 -1.06 -4.03 6.70
CA GLY A 61 -0.67 -2.65 6.41
C GLY A 61 -0.66 -2.30 4.93
N SER A 62 -0.63 -3.31 4.05
CA SER A 62 -0.51 -3.14 2.60
C SER A 62 -1.70 -2.39 1.99
N ASP A 63 -1.42 -1.58 0.99
CA ASP A 63 -2.46 -0.88 0.24
C ASP A 63 -3.22 -1.88 -0.65
N PRO A 64 -4.53 -1.68 -0.85
CA PRO A 64 -5.30 -2.56 -1.72
C PRO A 64 -4.74 -2.56 -3.15
N LEU A 65 -4.89 -3.70 -3.81
CA LEU A 65 -4.46 -3.86 -5.20
C LEU A 65 -5.13 -2.80 -6.08
N LYS A 66 -4.31 -2.12 -6.88
CA LYS A 66 -4.80 -1.19 -7.90
C LYS A 66 -5.41 -1.99 -9.06
N PRO A 67 -6.54 -1.54 -9.63
CA PRO A 67 -7.12 -2.20 -10.79
C PRO A 67 -6.13 -2.23 -11.97
N VAL A 68 -6.16 -3.33 -12.72
CA VAL A 68 -5.27 -3.55 -13.89
C VAL A 68 -5.64 -2.64 -15.06
N SER A 69 -6.92 -2.29 -15.20
CA SER A 69 -7.37 -1.42 -16.29
C SER A 69 -7.16 0.04 -15.92
N TRP A 70 -6.47 0.75 -16.82
CA TRP A 70 -6.11 2.15 -16.63
C TRP A 70 -7.34 3.03 -16.40
N ASN A 71 -8.39 2.87 -17.22
CA ASN A 71 -9.63 3.64 -17.10
C ASN A 71 -10.32 3.49 -15.72
N ALA A 72 -10.28 2.29 -15.14
CA ALA A 72 -10.85 2.03 -13.83
C ALA A 72 -9.98 2.61 -12.71
N TRP A 73 -8.66 2.60 -12.88
CA TRP A 73 -7.73 3.25 -11.95
C TRP A 73 -7.86 4.77 -11.99
N ALA A 74 -7.81 5.36 -13.18
CA ALA A 74 -7.94 6.80 -13.42
C ALA A 74 -9.30 7.33 -12.93
N GLY A 75 -10.40 6.63 -13.26
CA GLY A 75 -11.72 7.00 -12.77
C GLY A 75 -11.86 6.90 -11.25
N LYS A 76 -11.23 5.90 -10.61
CA LYS A 76 -11.19 5.82 -9.13
C LYS A 76 -10.35 6.97 -8.54
N LEU A 77 -9.21 7.28 -9.15
CA LEU A 77 -8.32 8.36 -8.72
C LEU A 77 -9.01 9.73 -8.80
N GLU A 78 -9.72 10.01 -9.90
CA GLU A 78 -10.48 11.25 -10.08
C GLU A 78 -11.64 11.35 -9.08
N LYS A 79 -12.32 10.23 -8.80
CA LYS A 79 -13.39 10.18 -7.79
C LYS A 79 -12.86 10.46 -6.38
N ASP A 80 -11.66 9.99 -6.09
CA ASP A 80 -10.98 10.20 -4.81
C ASP A 80 -10.29 11.59 -4.74
N GLY A 81 -10.48 12.45 -5.75
CA GLY A 81 -9.96 13.83 -5.81
C GLY A 81 -8.49 13.93 -6.21
N GLY A 82 -7.88 12.83 -6.65
CA GLY A 82 -6.51 12.79 -7.14
C GLY A 82 -6.38 13.34 -8.57
N LEU A 83 -5.22 13.91 -8.89
CA LEU A 83 -4.89 14.36 -10.23
C LEU A 83 -4.54 13.15 -11.11
N ASN A 84 -5.35 12.90 -12.15
CA ASN A 84 -5.03 11.96 -13.21
C ASN A 84 -3.82 12.48 -14.02
N PRO A 85 -2.65 11.81 -13.96
CA PRO A 85 -1.42 12.29 -14.61
C PRO A 85 -1.53 12.36 -16.14
N PHE A 86 -2.42 11.57 -16.73
CA PHE A 86 -2.63 11.51 -18.18
C PHE A 86 -3.92 12.16 -18.63
N ARG A 87 -4.59 12.91 -17.76
CA ARG A 87 -5.82 13.63 -18.13
C ARG A 87 -5.67 14.45 -19.41
N GLY A 88 -4.54 15.14 -19.58
CA GLY A 88 -4.26 15.90 -20.80
C GLY A 88 -4.15 15.05 -22.08
N LEU A 89 -3.72 13.79 -21.98
CA LEU A 89 -3.66 12.85 -23.10
C LEU A 89 -5.01 12.21 -23.41
N GLU A 90 -5.86 12.01 -22.40
CA GLU A 90 -7.21 11.46 -22.57
C GLU A 90 -8.18 12.51 -23.12
N GLU A 91 -8.16 13.71 -22.54
CA GLU A 91 -9.05 14.81 -22.89
C GLU A 91 -8.67 15.44 -24.24
N ARG A 92 -7.45 15.18 -24.74
CA ARG A 92 -6.89 15.64 -26.03
C ARG A 92 -7.33 17.05 -26.41
N VAL A 93 -7.29 17.98 -25.45
CA VAL A 93 -7.81 19.35 -25.60
C VAL A 93 -7.22 20.08 -26.81
N SER A 94 -5.99 19.73 -27.21
CA SER A 94 -5.32 20.33 -28.38
C SER A 94 -5.90 19.90 -29.73
N PHE A 95 -6.70 18.83 -29.78
CA PHE A 95 -7.35 18.31 -31.00
C PHE A 95 -8.87 18.50 -30.99
N MET A 96 -9.40 19.22 -30.00
CA MET A 96 -10.84 19.43 -29.85
C MET A 96 -11.35 20.48 -30.84
N ASP A 97 -12.36 20.14 -31.65
CA ASP A 97 -13.01 21.11 -32.52
C ASP A 97 -13.96 22.01 -31.72
N ILE A 98 -13.45 23.17 -31.35
CA ILE A 98 -14.18 24.18 -30.57
C ILE A 98 -15.43 24.68 -31.31
N ARG A 99 -15.42 24.71 -32.66
CA ARG A 99 -16.56 25.22 -33.43
C ARG A 99 -17.72 24.24 -33.42
N ALA A 100 -17.43 22.95 -33.57
CA ALA A 100 -18.43 21.89 -33.47
C ALA A 100 -19.08 21.87 -32.08
N GLN A 101 -18.27 21.91 -31.01
CA GLN A 101 -18.77 21.87 -29.63
C GLN A 101 -19.69 23.06 -29.29
N ARG A 102 -19.33 24.27 -29.75
CA ARG A 102 -20.17 25.47 -29.56
C ARG A 102 -21.52 25.37 -30.25
N LYS A 103 -21.57 24.74 -31.43
CA LYS A 103 -22.81 24.53 -32.16
C LYS A 103 -23.71 23.55 -31.43
N GLU A 104 -23.18 22.40 -31.01
CA GLU A 104 -23.92 21.41 -30.22
C GLU A 104 -24.49 22.00 -28.92
N PHE A 105 -23.70 22.79 -28.21
CA PHE A 105 -24.16 23.46 -26.98
C PHE A 105 -25.29 24.46 -27.27
N ALA A 106 -25.19 25.25 -28.36
CA ALA A 106 -26.22 26.18 -28.76
C ALA A 106 -27.53 25.47 -29.14
N ASP A 107 -27.44 24.35 -29.85
CA ASP A 107 -28.60 23.54 -30.23
C ASP A 107 -29.26 22.88 -29.01
N TRP A 108 -28.46 22.36 -28.07
CA TRP A 108 -28.93 21.83 -26.79
C TRP A 108 -29.63 22.91 -25.93
N ALA A 109 -29.04 24.09 -25.81
CA ALA A 109 -29.60 25.20 -25.02
C ALA A 109 -30.97 25.65 -25.57
N ARG A 110 -31.12 25.69 -26.90
CA ARG A 110 -32.41 25.97 -27.56
C ARG A 110 -33.46 24.90 -27.27
N GLN A 111 -33.07 23.62 -27.30
CA GLN A 111 -33.98 22.51 -26.98
C GLN A 111 -34.46 22.57 -25.53
N ASN A 112 -33.58 22.90 -24.57
CA ASN A 112 -33.98 23.07 -23.17
C ASN A 112 -34.84 24.32 -22.93
N ALA A 113 -34.55 25.44 -23.62
CA ALA A 113 -35.37 26.65 -23.53
C ALA A 113 -36.78 26.44 -24.09
N SER A 114 -36.94 25.58 -25.10
CA SER A 114 -38.27 25.23 -25.66
C SER A 114 -39.08 24.26 -24.80
N ARG A 115 -38.47 23.66 -23.77
CA ARG A 115 -39.12 22.74 -22.82
C ARG A 115 -39.52 23.42 -21.50
N SER A 116 -39.21 24.70 -21.35
CA SER A 116 -39.63 25.61 -20.27
C SER A 116 -40.75 26.52 -20.77
#